data_AF-A0A382XP98-F1
#
_entry.id   AF-A0A382XP98-F1
#
_cell.length_a   1.000
_cell.length_b   1.000
_cell.length_c   1.000
_cell.angle_alpha   90.00
_cell.angle_beta   90.00
_cell.angle_gamma   90.00
#
_symmetry.space_group_name_H-M   'P 1'
#
loop_
_entity.id
_entity.type
_entity.pdbx_description
1 polymer ?
#
loop_
_entity_poly.entity_id
_entity_poly.type
_entity_poly.pdbx_seq_one_letter_code
_entity_poly.pdbx_strand_id
1 'polypeptide(L)'
;MTPFDFLNDINYGKKNLMIDDVDHQVEKQYMPFIVNKGLSYTMDTVIYANEMNIRPNTDKKLQFDYLINTIRRNKRFPKWMKPEEDENIKVIVEYYGYN
;
A
#
# COMPACT_ATOMS: atom_id res chain seq x y z
N MET A 1 -12.48 6.96 7.99
CA MET A 1 -11.51 5.84 7.96
C MET A 1 -10.18 6.38 7.48
N THR A 2 -9.11 5.69 7.83
CA THR A 2 -7.76 5.97 7.32
C THR A 2 -7.37 4.90 6.30
N PRO A 3 -6.40 5.18 5.41
CA PRO A 3 -5.82 4.16 4.54
C PRO A 3 -5.31 2.91 5.28
N PHE A 4 -4.93 3.07 6.56
CA PHE A 4 -4.46 1.97 7.41
C PHE A 4 -5.58 1.01 7.84
N ASP A 5 -6.85 1.46 7.84
CA ASP A 5 -7.99 0.60 8.15
C ASP A 5 -8.12 -0.50 7.08
N PHE A 6 -7.98 -0.13 5.80
CA PHE A 6 -7.96 -1.08 4.68
C PHE A 6 -6.77 -2.05 4.78
N LEU A 7 -5.58 -1.55 5.12
CA LEU A 7 -4.39 -2.39 5.30
C LEU A 7 -4.58 -3.40 6.45
N ASN A 8 -5.24 -2.98 7.55
CA ASN A 8 -5.56 -3.84 8.67
C ASN A 8 -6.60 -4.91 8.28
N ASP A 9 -7.62 -4.56 7.51
CA ASP A 9 -8.62 -5.53 7.04
C ASP A 9 -8.05 -6.51 6.01
N ILE A 10 -7.17 -6.06 5.11
CA ILE A 10 -6.45 -6.95 4.21
C ILE A 10 -5.57 -7.93 4.99
N ASN A 11 -4.86 -7.48 6.03
CA ASN A 11 -3.96 -8.36 6.78
C ASN A 11 -4.70 -9.27 7.76
N TYR A 12 -5.59 -8.70 8.57
CA TYR A 12 -6.14 -9.39 9.74
C TYR A 12 -7.67 -9.36 9.82
N GLY A 13 -8.29 -8.18 9.67
CA GLY A 13 -9.71 -8.01 9.99
C GLY A 13 -10.66 -8.75 9.04
N LYS A 14 -10.29 -8.85 7.75
CA LYS A 14 -11.07 -9.52 6.70
C LYS A 14 -12.51 -9.02 6.56
N LYS A 15 -12.75 -7.77 6.94
CA LYS A 15 -14.02 -7.08 6.68
C LYS A 15 -13.91 -6.32 5.36
N ASN A 16 -14.82 -6.58 4.43
CA ASN A 16 -14.90 -5.77 3.20
C ASN A 16 -15.53 -4.41 3.55
N LEU A 17 -14.69 -3.37 3.62
CA LEU A 17 -15.12 -2.01 3.97
C LEU A 17 -15.94 -1.32 2.85
N MET A 18 -15.88 -1.82 1.61
CA MET A 18 -16.51 -1.20 0.44
C MET A 18 -17.82 -1.87 0.00
N ILE A 19 -18.38 -2.76 0.82
CA ILE A 19 -19.56 -3.56 0.46
C ILE A 19 -20.83 -2.69 0.30
N ASP A 20 -20.99 -1.66 1.13
CA ASP A 20 -22.15 -0.76 1.15
C ASP A 20 -21.78 0.70 0.79
N ASP A 21 -20.70 0.89 0.01
CA ASP A 21 -20.24 2.22 -0.40
C ASP A 21 -21.09 2.81 -1.55
N VAL A 22 -22.34 3.18 -1.25
CA VAL A 22 -23.29 3.71 -2.24
C VAL A 22 -22.85 5.09 -2.79
N ASP A 23 -22.23 5.93 -1.95
CA ASP A 23 -21.84 7.30 -2.29
C ASP A 23 -20.35 7.45 -2.72
N HIS A 24 -19.64 6.33 -2.91
CA HIS A 24 -18.20 6.26 -3.21
C HIS A 24 -17.30 7.03 -2.22
N GLN A 25 -17.76 7.21 -0.98
CA GLN A 25 -17.01 7.96 0.05
C GLN A 25 -15.93 7.11 0.70
N VAL A 26 -16.18 5.80 0.81
CA VAL A 26 -15.25 4.82 1.36
C VAL A 26 -14.12 4.57 0.35
N GLU A 27 -14.46 4.34 -0.91
CA GLU A 27 -13.51 4.12 -2.00
C GLU A 27 -12.56 5.32 -2.20
N LYS A 28 -13.06 6.56 -2.02
CA LYS A 28 -12.20 7.76 -2.03
C LYS A 28 -11.09 7.73 -0.98
N GLN A 29 -11.37 7.17 0.19
CA GLN A 29 -10.41 7.06 1.30
C GLN A 29 -9.37 5.95 1.08
N TYR A 30 -9.63 5.03 0.15
CA TYR A 30 -8.64 4.03 -0.26
C TYR A 30 -7.52 4.69 -1.07
N MET A 31 -6.28 4.53 -0.57
CA MET A 31 -5.06 5.02 -1.21
C MET A 31 -4.20 3.84 -1.67
N PRO A 32 -4.27 3.44 -2.96
CA PRO A 32 -3.52 2.31 -3.51
C PRO A 32 -2.04 2.30 -3.13
N PHE A 33 -1.38 3.46 -3.24
CA PHE A 33 0.02 3.62 -2.91
C PHE A 33 0.34 3.24 -1.46
N ILE A 34 -0.47 3.71 -0.50
CA ILE A 34 -0.27 3.44 0.93
C ILE A 34 -0.48 1.97 1.25
N VAL A 35 -1.51 1.35 0.66
CA VAL A 35 -1.81 -0.06 0.84
C VAL A 35 -0.71 -0.94 0.24
N ASN A 36 -0.32 -0.70 -1.01
CA ASN A 36 0.75 -1.44 -1.68
C ASN A 36 2.09 -1.30 -0.94
N LYS A 37 2.43 -0.08 -0.48
CA LYS A 37 3.63 0.15 0.33
C LYS A 37 3.57 -0.58 1.67
N GLY A 38 2.41 -0.62 2.32
CA GLY A 38 2.24 -1.39 3.56
C GLY A 38 2.46 -2.89 3.36
N LEU A 39 1.97 -3.43 2.24
CA LEU A 39 2.08 -4.86 1.89
C LEU A 39 3.44 -5.24 1.28
N SER A 40 4.24 -4.29 0.79
CA SER A 40 5.56 -4.61 0.23
C SER A 40 6.60 -5.00 1.28
N TYR A 41 6.36 -4.66 2.56
CA TYR A 41 7.30 -4.94 3.66
C TYR A 41 7.31 -6.39 4.13
N THR A 42 6.38 -7.23 3.67
CA THR A 42 6.30 -8.64 4.05
C THR A 42 6.44 -9.54 2.81
N MET A 43 7.34 -10.52 2.90
CA MET A 43 7.69 -11.40 1.78
C MET A 43 6.49 -12.18 1.22
N ASP A 44 5.51 -12.51 2.05
CA ASP A 44 4.33 -13.26 1.62
C ASP A 44 3.28 -12.39 0.92
N THR A 45 3.38 -11.06 1.01
CA THR A 45 2.43 -10.12 0.39
C THR A 45 3.03 -9.25 -0.71
N VAL A 46 4.35 -9.22 -0.85
CA VAL A 46 5.06 -8.36 -1.81
C VAL A 46 4.64 -8.64 -3.27
N ILE A 47 4.40 -9.89 -3.63
CA ILE A 47 3.98 -10.26 -5.00
C ILE A 47 2.57 -9.73 -5.28
N TYR A 48 1.65 -9.90 -4.33
CA TYR A 48 0.27 -9.40 -4.48
C TYR A 48 0.23 -7.87 -4.55
N ALA A 49 1.07 -7.18 -3.77
CA ALA A 49 1.23 -5.74 -3.85
C ALA A 49 1.78 -5.31 -5.22
N ASN A 50 2.74 -6.05 -5.77
CA ASN A 50 3.30 -5.77 -7.09
C ASN A 50 2.27 -5.96 -8.22
N GLU A 51 1.40 -6.97 -8.13
CA GLU A 51 0.32 -7.16 -9.10
C GLU A 51 -0.62 -5.93 -9.18
N MET A 52 -0.92 -5.29 -8.04
CA MET A 52 -1.70 -4.05 -8.05
C MET A 52 -0.85 -2.85 -8.50
N ASN A 53 0.45 -2.85 -8.21
CA ASN A 53 1.37 -1.80 -8.63
C ASN A 53 1.52 -1.71 -10.15
N ILE A 54 1.53 -2.85 -10.86
CA ILE A 54 1.60 -2.87 -12.34
C ILE A 54 0.25 -2.54 -13.01
N ARG A 55 -0.84 -2.42 -12.23
CA ARG A 55 -2.20 -2.10 -12.72
C ARG A 55 -2.74 -0.84 -12.03
N PRO A 56 -2.08 0.32 -12.15
CA PRO A 56 -2.47 1.53 -11.43
C PRO A 56 -3.85 2.07 -11.86
N ASN A 57 -4.29 1.75 -13.07
CA ASN A 57 -5.56 2.21 -13.64
C ASN A 57 -6.77 1.36 -13.22
N THR A 58 -6.56 0.24 -12.51
CA THR A 58 -7.67 -0.58 -12.01
C THR A 58 -8.42 0.17 -10.92
N ASP A 59 -9.75 0.07 -10.93
CA ASP A 59 -10.61 0.70 -9.92
C ASP A 59 -10.17 0.33 -8.50
N LYS A 60 -10.21 1.30 -7.60
CA LYS A 60 -9.75 1.16 -6.21
C LYS A 60 -10.48 0.03 -5.50
N LYS A 61 -11.79 -0.10 -5.73
CA LYS A 61 -12.59 -1.21 -5.23
C LYS A 61 -12.08 -2.57 -5.69
N LEU A 62 -11.79 -2.73 -6.99
CA LEU A 62 -11.27 -3.97 -7.54
C LEU A 62 -9.88 -4.32 -6.98
N GLN A 63 -9.02 -3.31 -6.78
CA GLN A 63 -7.72 -3.52 -6.12
C GLN A 63 -7.90 -4.01 -4.68
N PHE A 64 -8.79 -3.38 -3.92
CA PHE A 64 -9.09 -3.78 -2.54
C PHE A 64 -9.67 -5.19 -2.47
N ASP A 65 -10.66 -5.50 -3.31
CA ASP A 65 -11.32 -6.80 -3.39
C ASP A 65 -10.31 -7.91 -3.76
N TYR A 66 -9.39 -7.65 -4.69
CA TYR A 66 -8.32 -8.60 -4.98
C TYR A 66 -7.45 -8.88 -3.76
N LEU A 67 -6.96 -7.82 -3.10
CA LEU A 67 -6.02 -7.96 -1.97
C LEU A 67 -6.67 -8.63 -0.75
N ILE A 68 -7.89 -8.25 -0.38
CA ILE A 68 -8.58 -8.79 0.80
C ILE A 68 -8.90 -10.28 0.63
N ASN A 69 -9.26 -10.71 -0.57
CA ASN A 69 -9.62 -12.09 -0.88
C ASN A 69 -8.40 -12.99 -1.15
N THR A 70 -7.31 -12.44 -1.67
CA THR A 70 -6.12 -13.22 -2.03
C THR A 70 -5.16 -13.41 -0.87
N ILE A 71 -4.90 -12.35 -0.09
CA ILE A 71 -3.92 -12.41 0.99
C ILE A 71 -4.50 -13.20 2.16
N ARG A 72 -3.74 -14.14 2.74
CA ARG A 72 -4.21 -14.90 3.92
C ARG A 72 -4.15 -14.05 5.20
N ARG A 73 -5.10 -14.30 6.11
CA ARG A 73 -5.18 -13.63 7.42
C ARG A 73 -3.92 -13.89 8.24
N ASN A 74 -3.21 -12.83 8.63
CA ASN A 74 -2.06 -12.87 9.54
C ASN A 74 -1.85 -11.48 10.19
N LYS A 75 -1.21 -11.43 11.36
CA LYS A 75 -0.86 -10.15 12.02
C LYS A 75 0.44 -9.61 11.43
N ARG A 76 0.34 -8.82 10.36
CA ARG A 76 1.48 -8.15 9.71
C ARG A 76 1.47 -6.66 10.03
N PHE A 77 2.38 -6.23 10.89
CA PHE A 77 2.58 -4.81 11.21
C PHE A 77 4.07 -4.47 11.18
N PRO A 78 4.74 -4.65 10.02
CA PRO A 78 6.15 -4.34 9.91
C PRO A 78 6.39 -2.84 10.11
N LYS A 79 7.51 -2.50 10.76
CA LYS A 79 7.94 -1.11 10.85
C LYS A 79 8.29 -0.63 9.43
N TRP A 80 7.71 0.50 9.03
CA TRP A 80 8.04 1.10 7.75
C TRP A 80 9.47 1.63 7.80
N MET A 81 10.31 1.13 6.90
CA MET A 81 11.68 1.61 6.75
C MET A 81 11.65 3.06 6.27
N LYS A 82 12.37 3.93 6.98
CA LYS A 82 12.58 5.31 6.55
C LYS A 82 13.84 5.31 5.66
N PRO A 83 13.86 6.10 4.58
CA PRO A 83 15.08 6.29 3.83
C PRO A 83 16.14 6.93 4.73
N GLU A 84 17.37 6.47 4.58
CA GLU A 84 18.54 7.14 5.16
C GLU A 84 19.04 8.15 4.13
N GLU A 85 19.23 9.39 4.57
CA GLU A 85 19.78 10.46 3.72
C GLU A 85 21.26 10.63 4.07
N ASP A 86 22.14 10.48 3.08
CA ASP A 86 23.57 10.77 3.23
C ASP A 86 23.84 12.19 2.72
N GLU A 87 24.18 13.09 3.64
CA GLU A 87 24.50 14.48 3.32
C GLU A 87 25.71 14.61 2.39
N ASN A 88 26.69 13.71 2.48
CA ASN A 88 27.87 13.74 1.61
C ASN A 88 27.48 13.46 0.16
N ILE A 89 26.58 12.51 -0.05
CA ILE A 89 26.05 12.19 -1.38
C ILE A 89 25.33 13.41 -1.95
N LYS A 90 24.52 14.11 -1.15
CA LYS A 90 23.83 15.33 -1.59
C LYS A 90 24.81 16.42 -2.06
N VAL A 91 25.88 16.66 -1.30
CA VAL A 91 26.90 17.65 -1.67
C VAL A 91 27.62 17.28 -2.97
N ILE A 92 27.92 16.00 -3.18
CA ILE A 92 28.54 15.52 -4.43
C ILE A 92 27.60 15.75 -5.63
N VAL A 93 26.32 15.39 -5.48
CA VAL A 93 25.30 15.56 -6.51
C VAL A 93 25.14 17.04 -6.88
N GLU A 94 25.07 17.93 -5.88
CA GLU A 94 24.97 19.38 -6.06
C GLU A 94 26.21 19.96 -6.76
N TYR A 95 27.41 19.56 -6.32
CA TYR A 95 28.67 20.06 -6.88
C TYR A 95 28.86 19.68 -8.34
N TYR A 96 28.54 18.44 -8.71
CA TYR A 96 28.72 17.95 -10.09
C TYR A 96 27.50 18.15 -10.99
N GLY A 97 26.36 18.63 -10.46
CA GLY A 97 25.16 18.93 -11.24
C GLY A 97 24.45 17.71 -11.84
N TYR A 98 24.57 16.55 -11.20
CA TYR A 98 23.85 15.31 -11.60
C TYR A 98 22.54 15.16 -10.81
N ASN A 99 21.68 14.20 -11.19
CA ASN A 99 20.45 13.83 -10.48
C ASN A 99 20.34 12.31 -10.36
#